data_AF-A0AAN0LU94-F1
#
_entry.id   AF-A0AAN0LU94-F1
#
_cell.length_a   1.000
_cell.length_b   1.000
_cell.length_c   1.000
_cell.angle_alpha   90.00
_cell.angle_beta   90.00
_cell.angle_gamma   90.00
#
_symmetry.space_group_name_H-M   'P 1'
#
loop_
_entity.id
_entity.type
_entity.pdbx_description
1 polymer ?
#
loop_
_entity_poly.entity_id
_entity_poly.type
_entity_poly.pdbx_seq_one_letter_code
_entity_poly.pdbx_strand_id
1 'polypeptide(L)'
;MGITGTDVAKEATDVILTDDNFASIVKAVEEGRAVYSNIRKFLTYILNSNMAEAIPSVAFLLSRGAIPLPLTIMQILAIDLGTDMLPRLGLGTEQPEEGIMNKPPRKRGEALLNKKTFIIAFFRYGLILSKICNVWLLLYLLYAQ
;
A
#
# COMPACT_ATOMS: atom_id res chain seq x y z
N MET A 1 -13.74 19.16 23.96
CA MET A 1 -13.37 18.76 25.34
C MET A 1 -14.40 17.77 25.84
N GLY A 2 -13.96 16.62 26.33
CA GLY A 2 -14.80 15.54 26.82
C GLY A 2 -15.32 15.79 28.23
N ILE A 3 -14.56 16.49 29.07
CA ILE A 3 -14.95 16.77 30.46
C ILE A 3 -15.65 18.13 30.53
N THR A 4 -14.98 19.19 30.09
CA THR A 4 -15.48 20.59 30.20
C THR A 4 -16.39 21.03 29.06
N GLY A 5 -16.50 20.24 28.00
CA GLY A 5 -17.38 20.57 26.87
C GLY A 5 -18.86 20.43 27.23
N THR A 6 -19.70 21.28 26.65
CA THR A 6 -21.16 21.10 26.70
C THR A 6 -21.57 19.91 25.84
N ASP A 7 -22.70 19.28 26.16
CA ASP A 7 -23.15 18.10 25.42
C ASP A 7 -23.48 18.42 23.96
N VAL A 8 -24.05 19.60 23.70
CA VAL A 8 -24.26 20.11 22.33
C VAL A 8 -22.94 20.22 21.55
N ALA A 9 -21.85 20.66 22.20
CA ALA A 9 -20.55 20.74 21.55
C ALA A 9 -19.90 19.37 21.33
N LYS A 10 -20.17 18.40 22.21
CA LYS A 10 -19.69 17.00 22.06
C LYS A 10 -20.43 16.28 20.92
N GLU A 11 -21.73 16.52 20.76
CA GLU A 11 -22.52 15.92 19.66
C GLU A 11 -22.22 16.55 18.30
N ALA A 12 -21.75 17.80 18.26
CA ALA A 12 -21.46 18.52 17.01
C ALA A 12 -20.04 18.33 16.46
N THR A 13 -19.15 17.62 17.15
CA THR A 13 -17.73 17.45 16.75
C THR A 13 -17.43 16.04 16.25
N ASP A 14 -16.51 15.91 15.30
CA ASP A 14 -16.02 14.61 14.82
C ASP A 14 -15.03 13.94 15.78
N VAL A 15 -14.37 14.74 16.62
CA VAL A 15 -13.33 14.27 17.57
C VAL A 15 -13.52 14.93 18.92
N ILE A 16 -13.45 14.12 19.99
CA ILE A 16 -13.56 14.55 21.39
C ILE A 16 -12.24 14.24 22.11
N LEU A 17 -11.67 15.24 22.78
CA LEU A 17 -10.54 15.04 23.70
C LEU A 17 -11.05 14.53 25.04
N THR A 18 -10.92 13.23 25.30
CA THR A 18 -11.45 12.60 26.52
C THR A 18 -10.76 13.06 27.81
N ASP A 19 -9.53 13.56 27.69
CA ASP A 19 -8.66 14.01 28.78
C ASP A 19 -8.56 15.53 28.91
N ASP A 20 -9.29 16.29 28.06
CA ASP A 20 -9.21 17.74 27.93
C ASP A 20 -7.79 18.31 27.69
N ASN A 21 -6.86 17.48 27.23
CA ASN A 21 -5.47 17.87 27.02
C ASN A 21 -5.21 18.27 25.58
N PHE A 22 -4.85 19.54 25.35
CA PHE A 22 -4.49 20.04 24.02
C PHE A 22 -3.28 19.32 23.39
N ALA A 23 -2.38 18.73 24.19
CA ALA A 23 -1.26 17.94 23.68
C ALA A 23 -1.74 16.71 22.89
N SER A 24 -2.94 16.19 23.18
CA SER A 24 -3.56 15.08 22.46
C SER A 24 -3.89 15.43 21.00
N ILE A 25 -4.09 16.72 20.69
CA ILE A 25 -4.24 17.19 19.29
C ILE A 25 -2.93 17.02 18.53
N VAL A 26 -1.79 17.35 19.15
CA VAL A 26 -0.47 17.23 18.50
C VAL A 26 -0.18 15.76 18.19
N LYS A 27 -0.45 14.86 19.13
CA LYS A 27 -0.34 13.40 18.93
C LYS A 27 -1.29 12.90 17.83
N ALA A 28 -2.54 13.36 17.82
CA ALA A 28 -3.50 12.99 16.78
C ALA A 28 -3.04 13.43 15.38
N VAL A 29 -2.39 14.59 15.26
CA VAL A 29 -1.80 15.05 13.99
C VAL A 29 -0.62 14.17 13.57
N GLU A 30 0.22 13.75 14.52
CA GLU A 30 1.33 12.82 14.26
C GLU A 30 0.81 11.46 13.74
N GLU A 31 -0.16 10.87 14.43
CA GLU A 31 -0.81 9.62 14.03
C GLU A 31 -1.51 9.76 12.66
N GLY A 32 -2.23 10.86 12.42
CA GLY A 32 -2.87 11.10 11.13
C GLY A 32 -1.87 11.20 9.97
N ARG A 33 -0.67 11.76 10.22
CA ARG A 33 0.43 11.77 9.24
C ARG A 33 0.99 10.36 9.02
N ALA A 34 1.16 9.58 10.09
CA ALA A 34 1.66 8.21 10.03
C ALA A 34 0.72 7.31 9.21
N VAL A 35 -0.59 7.36 9.50
CA VAL A 35 -1.62 6.63 8.73
C VAL A 35 -1.54 6.98 7.24
N TYR A 36 -1.37 8.26 6.90
CA TYR A 36 -1.25 8.68 5.50
C TYR A 36 0.01 8.11 4.82
N SER A 37 1.17 8.09 5.49
CA SER A 37 2.39 7.46 4.96
C SER A 37 2.24 5.94 4.83
N ASN A 38 1.59 5.31 5.80
CA ASN A 38 1.37 3.86 5.83
C ASN A 38 0.48 3.43 4.67
N ILE A 39 -0.61 4.16 4.41
CA ILE A 39 -1.47 3.91 3.23
C ILE A 39 -0.67 4.03 1.93
N ARG A 40 0.28 4.96 1.82
CA ARG A 40 1.14 5.05 0.62
C ARG A 40 2.08 3.86 0.46
N LYS A 41 2.67 3.36 1.55
CA LYS A 41 3.50 2.14 1.55
C LYS A 41 2.67 0.93 1.14
N PHE A 42 1.51 0.76 1.76
CA PHE A 42 0.52 -0.27 1.44
C PHE A 42 0.11 -0.24 -0.05
N LEU A 43 -0.24 0.93 -0.59
CA LEU A 43 -0.58 1.08 -2.01
C LEU A 43 0.61 0.72 -2.93
N THR A 44 1.81 1.14 -2.55
CA THR A 44 3.03 0.82 -3.32
C THR A 44 3.26 -0.70 -3.37
N TYR A 45 3.05 -1.39 -2.25
CA TYR A 45 3.19 -2.83 -2.14
C TYR A 45 2.16 -3.59 -3.00
N ILE A 46 0.87 -3.24 -2.89
CA ILE A 46 -0.19 -3.89 -3.69
C ILE A 46 0.06 -3.70 -5.18
N LEU A 47 0.30 -2.46 -5.61
CA LEU A 47 0.47 -2.16 -7.02
C LEU A 47 1.71 -2.88 -7.59
N ASN A 48 2.76 -3.04 -6.79
CA ASN A 48 3.95 -3.78 -7.16
C ASN A 48 3.68 -5.29 -7.31
N SER A 49 2.96 -5.90 -6.36
CA SER A 49 2.58 -7.32 -6.40
C SER A 49 1.72 -7.61 -7.64
N ASN A 50 0.67 -6.80 -7.85
CA ASN A 50 -0.24 -6.96 -8.98
C ASN A 50 0.47 -6.84 -10.34
N MET A 51 1.51 -6.02 -10.47
CA MET A 51 2.28 -5.94 -11.71
C MET A 51 3.07 -7.22 -12.00
N ALA A 52 3.61 -7.87 -10.97
CA ALA A 52 4.34 -9.11 -11.12
C ALA A 52 3.43 -10.26 -11.58
N GLU A 53 2.14 -10.19 -11.31
CA GLU A 53 1.12 -11.16 -11.75
C GLU A 53 0.50 -10.81 -13.11
N ALA A 54 0.28 -9.51 -13.36
CA ALA A 54 -0.37 -9.03 -14.58
C ALA A 54 0.54 -9.12 -15.81
N ILE A 55 1.82 -8.71 -15.72
CA ILE A 55 2.73 -8.71 -16.87
C ILE A 55 2.89 -10.11 -17.49
N PRO A 56 3.14 -11.18 -16.71
CA PRO A 56 3.26 -12.53 -17.27
C PRO A 56 1.97 -13.01 -17.94
N SER A 57 0.81 -12.68 -17.36
CA SER A 57 -0.51 -12.99 -17.93
C SER A 57 -0.77 -12.24 -19.25
N VAL A 58 -0.37 -10.96 -19.32
CA VAL A 58 -0.43 -10.16 -20.55
C VAL A 58 0.54 -10.70 -21.61
N ALA A 59 1.74 -11.14 -21.22
CA ALA A 59 2.71 -11.75 -22.13
C ALA A 59 2.19 -13.07 -22.72
N PHE A 60 1.57 -13.92 -21.92
CA PHE A 60 0.86 -15.12 -22.39
C PHE A 60 -0.19 -14.76 -23.46
N LEU A 61 -1.06 -13.80 -23.17
CA LEU A 61 -2.13 -13.38 -24.07
C LEU A 61 -1.59 -12.80 -25.40
N LEU A 62 -0.63 -11.88 -25.33
CA LEU A 62 -0.08 -11.20 -26.51
C LEU A 62 0.78 -12.14 -27.38
N SER A 63 1.45 -13.10 -26.76
CA SER A 63 2.21 -14.13 -27.47
C SER A 63 1.34 -15.22 -28.10
N ARG A 64 0.00 -15.14 -27.93
CA ARG A 64 -0.96 -16.16 -28.38
C ARG A 64 -0.60 -17.57 -27.85
N GLY A 65 -0.10 -17.63 -26.63
CA GLY A 65 0.30 -18.89 -25.98
C GLY A 65 1.68 -19.41 -26.38
N ALA A 66 2.49 -18.65 -27.13
CA ALA A 66 3.89 -19.03 -27.36
C ALA A 66 4.72 -18.95 -26.07
N ILE A 67 4.37 -18.03 -25.16
CA ILE A 67 4.86 -18.03 -23.78
C ILE A 67 3.82 -18.79 -22.95
N PRO A 68 4.20 -19.82 -22.18
CA PRO A 68 3.28 -20.60 -21.36
C PRO A 68 2.69 -19.79 -20.19
N LEU A 69 1.51 -20.18 -19.72
CA LEU A 69 0.84 -19.48 -18.63
C LEU A 69 1.64 -19.67 -17.32
N PRO A 70 2.10 -18.59 -16.71
CA PRO A 70 3.07 -18.62 -15.62
C PRO A 70 2.42 -18.87 -14.26
N LEU A 71 1.27 -18.24 -14.03
CA LEU A 71 0.47 -18.39 -12.83
C LEU A 71 -0.97 -18.66 -13.25
N THR A 72 -1.56 -19.68 -12.66
CA THR A 72 -2.99 -19.94 -12.78
C THR A 72 -3.78 -18.94 -11.93
N ILE A 73 -5.05 -18.75 -12.28
CA ILE A 73 -5.96 -17.87 -11.51
C ILE A 73 -6.02 -18.28 -10.03
N MET A 74 -6.01 -19.60 -9.75
CA MET A 74 -6.03 -20.10 -8.38
C MET A 74 -4.75 -19.74 -7.59
N GLN A 75 -3.58 -19.75 -8.25
CA GLN A 75 -2.32 -19.34 -7.62
C GLN A 75 -2.30 -17.84 -7.34
N ILE A 76 -2.79 -17.02 -8.27
CA ILE A 76 -2.93 -15.57 -8.06
C ILE A 76 -3.82 -15.30 -6.85
N LEU A 77 -5.01 -15.92 -6.78
CA LEU A 77 -5.91 -15.76 -5.64
C LEU A 77 -5.29 -16.25 -4.32
N ALA A 78 -4.48 -17.31 -4.35
CA ALA A 78 -3.78 -17.81 -3.17
C ALA A 78 -2.72 -16.81 -2.66
N ILE A 79 -2.06 -16.08 -3.56
CA ILE A 79 -1.12 -15.01 -3.20
C ILE A 79 -1.91 -13.84 -2.60
N ASP A 80 -2.91 -13.36 -3.33
CA ASP A 80 -3.67 -12.18 -2.95
C ASP A 80 -4.44 -12.38 -1.64
N LEU A 81 -5.23 -13.44 -1.55
CA LEU A 81 -6.10 -13.69 -0.40
C LEU A 81 -5.41 -14.48 0.71
N GLY A 82 -4.22 -15.00 0.45
CA GLY A 82 -3.45 -15.79 1.43
C GLY A 82 -2.23 -15.02 1.91
N THR A 83 -1.16 -15.08 1.13
CA THR A 83 0.17 -14.64 1.58
C THR A 83 0.26 -13.14 1.77
N ASP A 84 -0.39 -12.35 0.91
CA ASP A 84 -0.23 -10.91 0.88
C ASP A 84 -1.09 -10.20 1.93
N MET A 85 -2.07 -10.86 2.56
CA MET A 85 -2.93 -10.20 3.55
C MET A 85 -2.15 -9.73 4.79
N LEU A 86 -1.28 -10.58 5.35
CA LEU A 86 -0.56 -10.26 6.58
C LEU A 86 0.45 -9.11 6.39
N PRO A 87 1.34 -9.12 5.37
CA PRO A 87 2.23 -8.00 5.11
C PRO A 87 1.47 -6.69 4.86
N ARG A 88 0.35 -6.77 4.14
CA ARG A 88 -0.51 -5.61 3.84
C ARG A 88 -1.08 -4.96 5.10
N LEU A 89 -1.59 -5.76 6.02
CA LEU A 89 -2.09 -5.26 7.30
C LEU A 89 -0.96 -4.64 8.13
N GLY A 90 0.21 -5.30 8.16
CA GLY A 90 1.39 -4.80 8.87
C GLY A 90 1.85 -3.41 8.38
N LEU A 91 1.87 -3.19 7.06
CA LEU A 91 2.21 -1.89 6.47
C LEU A 91 1.20 -0.79 6.84
N GLY A 92 -0.05 -1.13 7.13
CA GLY A 92 -1.08 -0.20 7.58
C GLY A 92 -0.86 0.29 9.02
N THR A 93 -0.19 -0.51 9.85
CA THR A 93 -0.04 -0.30 11.29
C THR A 93 1.39 0.09 11.72
N GLU A 94 2.24 0.51 10.79
CA GLU A 94 3.59 0.97 11.13
C GLU A 94 3.55 2.21 12.04
N GLN A 95 4.55 2.31 12.92
CA GLN A 95 4.70 3.47 13.80
C GLN A 95 5.06 4.75 13.01
N PRO A 96 4.79 5.94 13.56
CA PRO A 96 5.20 7.21 12.96
C PRO A 96 6.70 7.24 12.68
N GLU A 97 7.09 7.66 11.47
CA GLU A 97 8.50 7.82 11.10
C GLU A 97 9.17 8.97 11.87
N GLU A 98 10.45 8.81 12.20
CA GLU A 98 11.24 9.89 12.77
C GLU A 98 11.20 11.15 11.89
N GLY A 99 10.91 12.30 12.51
CA GLY A 99 10.83 13.58 11.83
C GLY A 99 9.55 13.79 10.99
N ILE A 100 8.52 12.95 11.12
CA ILE A 100 7.25 13.12 10.41
C ILE A 100 6.55 14.46 10.73
N MET A 101 6.76 14.97 11.95
CA MET A 101 6.26 16.27 12.42
C MET A 101 7.07 17.46 11.89
N ASN A 102 8.33 17.26 11.49
CA ASN A 102 9.19 18.28 10.90
C ASN A 102 8.85 18.56 9.42
N LYS A 103 8.12 17.65 8.77
CA LYS A 103 7.65 17.82 7.38
C LYS A 103 6.52 18.87 7.35
N PRO A 104 6.44 19.74 6.32
CA PRO A 104 5.33 20.67 6.19
C PRO A 104 4.01 19.92 5.96
N PRO A 105 2.85 20.50 6.35
CA PRO A 105 1.55 19.89 6.04
C PRO A 105 1.39 19.64 4.54
N ARG A 106 0.83 18.47 4.18
CA ARG A 106 0.58 18.11 2.78
C ARG A 106 -0.40 19.09 2.13
N LYS A 107 -0.35 19.18 0.80
CA LYS A 107 -1.36 19.95 0.04
C LYS A 107 -2.71 19.22 0.11
N ARG A 108 -3.80 19.97 0.27
CA ARG A 108 -5.16 19.40 0.41
C ARG A 108 -5.55 18.50 -0.77
N GLY A 109 -5.20 18.89 -1.99
CA GLY A 109 -5.47 18.13 -3.22
C GLY A 109 -4.42 17.09 -3.60
N GLU A 110 -3.46 16.77 -2.72
CA GLU A 110 -2.47 15.75 -3.03
C GLU A 110 -3.09 14.35 -2.97
N ALA A 111 -3.15 13.68 -4.13
CA ALA A 111 -3.61 12.29 -4.22
C ALA A 111 -2.71 11.34 -3.41
N LEU A 112 -3.31 10.27 -2.89
CA LEU A 112 -2.57 9.19 -2.23
C LEU A 112 -1.57 8.56 -3.20
N LEU A 113 -2.03 8.26 -4.42
CA LEU A 113 -1.19 7.81 -5.54
C LEU A 113 -0.74 9.02 -6.37
N ASN A 114 0.27 9.74 -5.89
CA ASN A 114 0.87 10.82 -6.67
C ASN A 114 1.80 10.26 -7.76
N LYS A 115 2.23 11.11 -8.70
CA LYS A 115 3.11 10.69 -9.81
C LYS A 115 4.39 9.98 -9.35
N LYS A 116 4.98 10.42 -8.23
CA LYS A 116 6.20 9.80 -7.68
C LYS A 116 5.92 8.39 -7.18
N THR A 117 4.88 8.21 -6.36
CA THR A 117 4.46 6.89 -5.87
C THR A 117 4.07 5.97 -7.02
N PHE A 118 3.36 6.49 -8.02
CA PHE A 118 3.01 5.74 -9.23
C PHE A 118 4.26 5.23 -9.98
N ILE A 119 5.24 6.11 -10.23
CA ILE A 119 6.48 5.72 -10.91
C ILE A 119 7.27 4.69 -10.09
N ILE A 120 7.33 4.87 -8.77
CA ILE A 120 8.05 3.95 -7.89
C ILE A 120 7.38 2.58 -7.88
N ALA A 121 6.06 2.53 -7.69
CA ALA A 121 5.29 1.29 -7.65
C ALA A 121 5.38 0.55 -8.99
N PHE A 122 5.09 1.23 -10.09
CA PHE A 122 4.97 0.57 -11.39
C PHE A 122 6.31 0.33 -12.08
N PHE A 123 7.18 1.34 -12.14
CA PHE A 123 8.37 1.28 -12.99
C PHE A 123 9.62 0.81 -12.24
N ARG A 124 9.84 1.29 -11.01
CA ARG A 124 11.04 0.88 -10.26
C ARG A 124 10.90 -0.53 -9.69
N TYR A 125 9.88 -0.78 -8.88
CA TYR A 125 9.71 -2.09 -8.26
C TYR A 125 8.97 -3.07 -9.18
N GLY A 126 7.87 -2.64 -9.81
CA GLY A 126 7.01 -3.52 -10.61
C GLY A 126 7.74 -4.18 -11.78
N LEU A 127 8.52 -3.42 -12.55
CA LEU A 127 9.29 -3.98 -13.67
C LEU A 127 10.44 -4.88 -13.22
N ILE A 128 11.09 -4.58 -12.10
CA ILE A 128 12.18 -5.41 -11.57
C ILE A 128 11.60 -6.75 -11.11
N LEU A 129 10.54 -6.72 -10.28
CA LEU A 129 9.90 -7.92 -9.75
C LEU A 129 9.34 -8.79 -10.87
N SER A 130 8.67 -8.17 -11.85
CA SER A 130 8.14 -8.89 -13.00
C SER A 130 9.23 -9.55 -13.85
N LYS A 131 10.35 -8.88 -14.10
CA LYS A 131 11.48 -9.49 -14.83
C LYS A 131 12.04 -10.70 -14.08
N ILE A 132 12.24 -10.57 -12.76
CA ILE A 132 12.75 -11.66 -11.92
C ILE A 132 11.79 -12.86 -11.96
N CYS A 133 10.49 -12.62 -11.76
CA CYS A 133 9.48 -13.67 -11.76
C CYS A 133 9.39 -14.39 -13.12
N ASN A 134 9.38 -13.64 -14.23
CA ASN A 134 9.35 -14.21 -15.57
C ASN A 134 10.61 -15.02 -15.91
N VAL A 135 11.80 -14.52 -15.55
CA VAL A 135 13.06 -15.25 -15.80
C VAL A 135 13.10 -16.54 -14.97
N TRP A 136 12.75 -16.46 -13.69
CA TRP A 136 12.73 -17.64 -12.81
C TRP A 136 11.76 -18.70 -13.31
N LEU A 137 10.57 -18.29 -13.74
CA LEU A 137 9.57 -19.20 -14.28
C LEU A 137 9.97 -19.79 -15.64
N LEU A 138 10.55 -19.00 -16.55
CA LEU A 138 11.08 -19.53 -17.82
C LEU A 138 12.17 -20.58 -17.56
N LEU A 139 13.05 -20.35 -16.59
CA LEU A 139 14.04 -21.35 -16.17
C LEU A 139 13.38 -22.60 -15.58
N TYR A 140 12.38 -22.44 -14.70
CA TYR A 140 11.64 -23.58 -14.14
C TYR A 140 11.00 -24.44 -15.25
N LEU A 141 10.36 -23.81 -16.23
CA LEU A 141 9.72 -24.51 -17.34
C LEU A 141 10.71 -25.18 -18.30
N LEU A 142 11.89 -24.60 -18.49
CA LEU A 142 12.98 -25.20 -19.29
C LEU A 142 13.65 -26.38 -18.57
N TYR A 143 13.67 -26.39 -17.24
CA TYR A 143 14.23 -27.49 -16.42
C TYR A 143 13.21 -28.59 -16.08
N ALA A 144 11.91 -28.30 -16.17
CA ALA A 144 10.83 -29.24 -15.88
C ALA A 144 10.34 -30.03 -17.12
N GLN A 145 10.96 -29.82 -18.29
CA GLN A 145 10.80 -30.62 -19.52
C GLN A 145 12.00 -31.53 -19.74
#